data_AF-A0A960CX50-F1
#
_entry.id   AF-A0A960CX50-F1
#
_cell.length_a   1.000
_cell.length_b   1.000
_cell.length_c   1.000
_cell.angle_alpha   90.00
_cell.angle_beta   90.00
_cell.angle_gamma   90.00
#
_symmetry.space_group_name_H-M   'P 1'
#
loop_
_entity.id
_entity.type
_entity.pdbx_description
1 polymer ?
#
loop_
_entity_poly.entity_id
_entity_poly.type
_entity_poly.pdbx_seq_one_letter_code
_entity_poly.pdbx_strand_id
1 'polypeptide(L)'
;MTELEASLGELARRYGVATEYHDWTGRPTTVAPATLVAVLGALGVPADTEQDRAAALSAHDRRHWSRALPPTIIGRNDAETAFWVHVTHGDPAHIWVRLEDGTVRTGVRQADNFTPPFDLDGRLVGEATFVLPADLPLGYHRVHLRSGEHETSTPLIITPSWLGMPARLGARRSWGLATQLYSVRSKNSWGMGDLADLADLAVWAGARHGASYVLVNPLHAAAPTKPMEPSPYLPTSRRFTNPLYLRVEAIPEFGSLPKRGRVAKLRAEVQSRARSHDGIDRDAAWAAKRTALKLVYRVPRSAGRELAFDAYKSREGTALDDFATWCALAEKYGGDWRRWPAGFQHPANPEVAEFVARHERAVDFHRWLQWQLDDQLAGAQSQAVRTGMALGIMHDLAVGVHPTGADAWALQDLLALGVSAGAPPDEYNQLGQDWSQPPWRPDLLEEVGYQPFR
;
A
#
# COMPACT_ATOMS: atom_id res chain seq x y z
N MET A 1 -1.22 40.31 7.19
CA MET A 1 -0.47 39.06 6.97
C MET A 1 0.53 38.98 8.10
N THR A 2 0.35 38.05 9.03
CA THR A 2 1.33 37.79 10.08
C THR A 2 2.59 37.25 9.41
N GLU A 3 3.71 37.90 9.66
CA GLU A 3 5.02 37.43 9.20
C GLU A 3 5.26 36.03 9.79
N LEU A 4 5.67 35.08 8.96
CA LEU A 4 5.97 33.73 9.43
C LEU A 4 7.20 33.78 10.33
N GLU A 5 7.06 33.35 11.58
CA GLU A 5 8.19 33.29 12.51
C GLU A 5 9.29 32.38 11.94
N ALA A 6 10.54 32.86 11.97
CA ALA A 6 11.66 32.22 11.29
C ALA A 6 11.90 30.77 11.77
N SER A 7 11.70 30.52 13.08
CA SER A 7 11.82 29.19 13.69
C SER A 7 10.78 28.20 13.17
N LEU A 8 9.53 28.64 12.96
CA LEU A 8 8.47 27.80 12.40
C LEU A 8 8.73 27.50 10.91
N GLY A 9 9.21 28.48 10.16
CA GLY A 9 9.59 28.29 8.75
C GLY A 9 10.78 27.33 8.57
N GLU A 10 11.81 27.43 9.42
CA GLU A 10 12.93 26.47 9.44
C GLU A 10 12.45 25.06 9.81
N LEU A 11 11.64 24.93 10.86
CA LEU A 11 11.11 23.62 11.29
C LEU A 11 10.27 22.96 10.19
N ALA A 12 9.37 23.73 9.55
CA ALA A 12 8.59 23.23 8.42
C ALA A 12 9.48 22.70 7.30
N ARG A 13 10.52 23.44 6.90
CA ARG A 13 11.48 23.01 5.87
C ARG A 13 12.24 21.73 6.25
N ARG A 14 12.67 21.59 7.50
CA ARG A 14 13.38 20.38 8.00
C ARG A 14 12.53 19.12 7.89
N TYR A 15 11.21 19.24 8.07
CA TYR A 15 10.26 18.13 7.94
C TYR A 15 9.58 18.04 6.57
N GLY A 16 10.06 18.78 5.56
CA GLY A 16 9.52 18.72 4.19
C GLY A 16 8.11 19.32 4.04
N VAL A 17 7.68 20.18 4.95
CA VAL A 17 6.40 20.89 4.88
C VAL A 17 6.59 22.22 4.15
N ALA A 18 5.92 22.38 3.01
CA ALA A 18 5.98 23.60 2.23
C ALA A 18 5.34 24.78 2.98
N THR A 19 6.04 25.92 3.05
CA THR A 19 5.56 27.16 3.65
C THR A 19 4.82 28.07 2.67
N GLU A 20 4.90 27.74 1.37
CA GLU A 20 4.25 28.44 0.28
C GLU A 20 4.00 27.50 -0.90
N TYR A 21 3.07 27.86 -1.77
CA TYR A 21 2.78 27.16 -3.02
C TYR A 21 2.24 28.13 -4.08
N HIS A 22 2.21 27.73 -5.34
CA HIS A 22 1.53 28.49 -6.39
C HIS A 22 0.09 28.01 -6.53
N ASP A 23 -0.87 28.94 -6.48
CA ASP A 23 -2.27 28.61 -6.76
C ASP A 23 -2.50 28.33 -8.26
N TRP A 24 -3.71 27.89 -8.60
CA TRP A 24 -4.08 27.56 -9.99
C TRP A 24 -4.04 28.76 -10.95
N THR A 25 -3.99 29.99 -10.45
CA THR A 25 -3.81 31.22 -11.25
C THR A 25 -2.33 31.63 -11.37
N GLY A 26 -1.41 30.85 -10.79
CA GLY A 26 0.03 31.10 -10.76
C GLY A 26 0.49 32.04 -9.65
N ARG A 27 -0.41 32.47 -8.74
CA ARG A 27 -0.05 33.40 -7.67
C ARG A 27 0.65 32.67 -6.53
N PRO A 28 1.79 33.18 -6.02
CA PRO A 28 2.40 32.67 -4.81
C PRO A 28 1.44 32.86 -3.62
N THR A 29 1.24 31.80 -2.86
CA THR A 29 0.37 31.75 -1.68
C THR A 29 1.16 31.24 -0.49
N THR A 30 1.22 32.05 0.58
CA THR A 30 1.85 31.65 1.84
C THR A 30 0.90 30.82 2.69
N VAL A 31 1.41 29.74 3.29
CA VAL A 31 0.66 28.88 4.19
C VAL A 31 0.51 29.55 5.56
N ALA A 32 -0.68 29.49 6.14
CA ALA A 32 -0.93 30.09 7.45
C ALA A 32 -0.14 29.36 8.57
N PRO A 33 0.39 30.07 9.58
CA PRO A 33 1.13 29.46 10.69
C PRO A 33 0.36 28.33 11.40
N ALA A 34 -0.94 28.52 11.62
CA ALA A 34 -1.79 27.50 12.25
C ALA A 34 -1.85 26.19 11.44
N THR A 35 -1.81 26.27 10.11
CA THR A 35 -1.74 25.10 9.23
C THR A 35 -0.41 24.38 9.37
N LEU A 36 0.71 25.13 9.42
CA LEU A 36 2.04 24.55 9.62
C LEU A 36 2.13 23.81 10.96
N VAL A 37 1.63 24.42 12.04
CA VAL A 37 1.59 23.80 13.38
C VAL A 37 0.73 22.53 13.37
N ALA A 38 -0.45 22.56 12.74
CA ALA A 38 -1.33 21.39 12.66
C ALA A 38 -0.70 20.23 11.86
N VAL A 39 -0.06 20.54 10.71
CA VAL A 39 0.63 19.53 9.89
C VAL A 39 1.83 18.95 10.64
N LEU A 40 2.67 19.80 11.25
CA LEU A 40 3.78 19.34 12.09
C LEU A 40 3.30 18.47 13.27
N GLY A 41 2.19 18.85 13.91
CA GLY A 41 1.54 18.05 14.95
C GLY A 41 1.11 16.67 14.47
N ALA A 42 0.55 16.56 13.26
CA ALA A 42 0.22 15.27 12.63
C ALA A 42 1.47 14.44 12.25
N LEU A 43 2.60 15.13 12.02
CA LEU A 43 3.93 14.52 11.93
C LEU A 43 4.56 14.24 13.32
N GLY A 44 3.81 14.38 14.42
CA GLY A 44 4.31 14.12 15.77
C GLY A 44 5.38 15.12 16.24
N VAL A 45 5.40 16.32 15.66
CA VAL A 45 6.37 17.38 15.96
C VAL A 45 5.66 18.54 16.67
N PRO A 46 5.89 18.76 17.97
CA PRO A 46 5.38 19.92 18.69
C PRO A 46 5.91 21.23 18.07
N ALA A 47 5.03 22.19 17.83
CA ALA A 47 5.38 23.46 17.17
C ALA A 47 4.59 24.67 17.67
N ASP A 48 3.78 24.52 18.73
CA ASP A 48 2.86 25.54 19.24
C ASP A 48 3.59 26.75 19.82
N THR A 49 4.73 26.54 20.47
CA THR A 49 5.53 27.61 21.10
C THR A 49 6.95 27.69 20.55
N GLU A 50 7.63 28.81 20.78
CA GLU A 50 9.04 28.95 20.41
C GLU A 50 9.94 27.92 21.10
N GLN A 51 9.62 27.59 22.36
CA GLN A 51 10.33 26.56 23.10
C GLN A 51 10.16 25.18 22.46
N ASP A 52 8.94 24.84 22.02
CA ASP A 52 8.66 23.58 21.32
C ASP A 52 9.45 23.49 20.02
N ARG A 53 9.45 24.58 19.22
CA ARG A 53 10.17 24.63 17.95
C ARG A 53 11.67 24.52 18.13
N ALA A 54 12.25 25.23 19.10
CA ALA A 54 13.67 25.12 19.42
C ALA A 54 14.05 23.71 19.88
N ALA A 55 13.22 23.08 20.72
CA ALA A 55 13.42 21.70 21.16
C ALA A 55 13.31 20.70 20.00
N ALA A 56 12.32 20.87 19.11
CA ALA A 56 12.11 20.02 17.94
C ALA A 56 13.25 20.14 16.91
N LEU A 57 13.77 21.35 16.67
CA LEU A 57 14.95 21.56 15.82
C LEU A 57 16.19 20.88 16.41
N SER A 58 16.43 21.07 17.71
CA SER A 58 17.54 20.41 18.40
C SER A 58 17.40 18.88 18.37
N ALA A 59 16.20 18.36 18.60
CA ALA A 59 15.91 16.92 18.52
C ALA A 59 16.11 16.37 17.10
N HIS A 60 15.73 17.13 16.07
CA HIS A 60 15.94 16.75 14.68
C HIS A 60 17.44 16.61 14.36
N ASP A 61 18.26 17.59 14.74
CA ASP A 61 19.71 17.53 14.54
C ASP A 61 20.34 16.38 15.34
N ARG A 62 19.93 16.20 16.60
CA ARG A 62 20.39 15.07 17.43
C ARG A 62 19.98 13.72 16.86
N ARG A 63 18.80 13.60 16.23
CA ARG A 63 18.35 12.36 15.59
C ARG A 63 19.28 11.94 14.47
N HIS A 64 19.74 12.87 13.63
CA HIS A 64 20.77 12.59 12.60
C HIS A 64 21.99 11.93 13.23
N TRP A 65 22.63 12.62 14.18
CA TRP A 65 23.88 12.18 14.83
C TRP A 65 23.74 10.94 15.74
N SER A 66 22.52 10.61 16.17
CA SER A 66 22.27 9.42 16.99
C SER A 66 22.28 8.11 16.19
N ARG A 67 22.22 8.18 14.86
CA ARG A 67 22.04 7.02 13.99
C ARG A 67 23.36 6.60 13.39
N ALA A 68 23.68 5.31 13.43
CA ALA A 68 24.90 4.85 12.79
C ALA A 68 24.81 4.81 11.24
N LEU A 69 23.59 4.66 10.70
CA LEU A 69 23.29 4.58 9.27
C LEU A 69 21.99 5.37 8.95
N PRO A 70 21.79 5.80 7.69
CA PRO A 70 20.52 6.36 7.25
C PRO A 70 19.37 5.39 7.50
N PRO A 71 18.13 5.88 7.74
CA PRO A 71 16.96 5.02 7.90
C PRO A 71 16.77 4.05 6.73
N THR A 72 17.00 4.53 5.50
CA THR A 72 17.06 3.71 4.29
C THR A 72 18.05 4.34 3.30
N ILE A 73 18.71 3.52 2.50
CA ILE A 73 19.52 3.98 1.36
C ILE A 73 18.80 3.62 0.07
N ILE A 74 18.59 4.60 -0.82
CA ILE A 74 17.98 4.37 -2.14
C ILE A 74 19.00 4.76 -3.22
N GLY A 75 19.24 3.85 -4.15
CA GLY A 75 20.17 4.02 -5.26
C GLY A 75 19.55 3.63 -6.61
N ARG A 76 20.27 3.96 -7.69
CA ARG A 76 19.96 3.50 -9.04
C ARG A 76 20.98 2.46 -9.49
N ASN A 77 20.55 1.47 -10.27
CA ASN A 77 21.41 0.35 -10.72
C ASN A 77 22.42 0.71 -11.82
N ASP A 78 22.58 1.99 -12.12
CA ASP A 78 23.50 2.54 -13.12
C ASP A 78 24.23 3.80 -12.62
N ALA A 79 24.14 4.08 -11.30
CA ALA A 79 24.78 5.22 -10.68
C ALA A 79 25.39 4.86 -9.32
N GLU A 80 26.54 5.45 -9.01
CA GLU A 80 27.09 5.38 -7.66
C GLU A 80 26.13 6.05 -6.66
N THR A 81 26.01 5.46 -5.47
CA THR A 81 25.13 5.99 -4.41
C THR A 81 25.97 6.28 -3.17
N ALA A 82 26.06 7.56 -2.81
CA ALA A 82 26.76 8.00 -1.61
C ALA A 82 25.81 8.03 -0.40
N PHE A 83 26.32 7.69 0.79
CA PHE A 83 25.58 7.77 2.03
C PHE A 83 26.51 8.05 3.22
N TRP A 84 25.97 8.69 4.25
CA TRP A 84 26.69 9.00 5.49
C TRP A 84 26.67 7.80 6.45
N VAL A 85 27.66 7.75 7.35
CA VAL A 85 27.81 6.74 8.40
C VAL A 85 28.29 7.47 9.65
N HIS A 86 27.68 7.20 10.81
CA HIS A 86 28.17 7.71 12.09
C HIS A 86 28.75 6.61 12.96
N VAL A 87 29.89 6.92 13.59
CA VAL A 87 30.56 6.07 14.58
C VAL A 87 31.06 6.94 15.72
N THR A 88 31.40 6.36 16.86
CA THR A 88 32.14 7.10 17.89
C THR A 88 33.42 7.66 17.26
N HIS A 89 33.72 8.93 17.50
CA HIS A 89 34.84 9.59 16.85
C HIS A 89 36.16 8.87 17.15
N GLY A 90 36.86 8.45 16.09
CA GLY A 90 38.09 7.65 16.16
C GLY A 90 37.89 6.13 15.97
N ASP A 91 36.67 5.62 16.08
CA ASP A 91 36.38 4.21 15.85
C ASP A 91 36.37 3.87 14.35
N PRO A 92 36.70 2.62 13.96
CA PRO A 92 36.63 2.18 12.57
C PRO A 92 35.18 2.01 12.10
N ALA A 93 34.93 2.26 10.81
CA ALA A 93 33.66 1.97 10.16
C ALA A 93 33.86 0.94 9.05
N HIS A 94 33.45 -0.30 9.29
CA HIS A 94 33.52 -1.38 8.30
C HIS A 94 32.16 -1.60 7.64
N ILE A 95 32.08 -1.41 6.32
CA ILE A 95 30.84 -1.51 5.55
C ILE A 95 30.86 -2.70 4.58
N TRP A 96 29.73 -3.41 4.49
CA TRP A 96 29.47 -4.37 3.43
C TRP A 96 27.98 -4.39 3.05
N VAL A 97 27.67 -4.95 1.89
CA VAL A 97 26.29 -5.11 1.41
C VAL A 97 25.92 -6.59 1.41
N ARG A 98 24.73 -6.92 1.89
CA ARG A 98 24.07 -8.21 1.66
C ARG A 98 22.95 -8.01 0.65
N LEU A 99 23.08 -8.62 -0.51
CA LEU A 99 22.09 -8.60 -1.58
C LEU A 99 20.86 -9.44 -1.21
N GLU A 100 19.78 -9.26 -1.96
CA GLU A 100 18.49 -9.92 -1.71
C GLU A 100 18.58 -11.44 -1.83
N ASP A 101 19.46 -11.93 -2.70
CA ASP A 101 19.74 -13.35 -2.90
C ASP A 101 20.68 -13.96 -1.83
N GLY A 102 21.15 -13.16 -0.87
CA GLY A 102 22.07 -13.55 0.19
C GLY A 102 23.56 -13.35 -0.13
N THR A 103 23.91 -12.94 -1.35
CA THR A 103 25.30 -12.64 -1.75
C THR A 103 25.85 -11.47 -0.95
N VAL A 104 27.13 -11.55 -0.54
CA VAL A 104 27.81 -10.48 0.20
C VAL A 104 28.80 -9.75 -0.70
N ARG A 105 28.71 -8.41 -0.75
CA ARG A 105 29.66 -7.52 -1.45
C ARG A 105 30.43 -6.69 -0.43
N THR A 106 31.75 -6.81 -0.44
CA THR A 106 32.67 -6.04 0.40
C THR A 106 33.41 -4.97 -0.42
N GLY A 107 34.23 -4.15 0.24
CA GLY A 107 35.07 -3.16 -0.44
C GLY A 107 34.29 -1.91 -0.86
N VAL A 108 33.27 -1.53 -0.10
CA VAL A 108 32.57 -0.25 -0.28
C VAL A 108 33.56 0.88 -0.06
N ARG A 109 33.67 1.77 -1.03
CA ARG A 109 34.67 2.84 -1.04
C ARG A 109 34.27 3.93 -0.04
N GLN A 110 35.19 4.30 0.84
CA GLN A 110 35.05 5.52 1.64
C GLN A 110 35.45 6.73 0.78
N ALA A 111 34.66 7.79 0.83
CA ALA A 111 34.93 9.07 0.21
C ALA A 111 35.32 10.11 1.28
N ASP A 112 35.98 11.18 0.84
CA ASP A 112 36.32 12.29 1.74
C ASP A 112 35.05 12.91 2.34
N ASN A 113 35.07 13.11 3.65
CA ASN A 113 34.03 13.79 4.41
C ASN A 113 34.72 14.76 5.40
N PHE A 114 34.32 16.03 5.34
CA PHE A 114 34.90 17.12 6.15
C PHE A 114 33.93 17.63 7.22
N THR A 115 32.83 16.93 7.47
CA THR A 115 31.89 17.23 8.54
C THR A 115 32.62 17.08 9.89
N PRO A 116 32.68 18.13 10.74
CA PRO A 116 33.32 18.03 12.03
C PRO A 116 32.54 17.07 12.96
N PRO A 117 33.20 16.44 13.94
CA PRO A 117 32.52 15.57 14.89
C PRO A 117 31.52 16.36 15.74
N PHE A 118 30.45 15.69 16.16
CA PHE A 118 29.38 16.25 16.97
C PHE A 118 29.41 15.68 18.39
N ASP A 119 29.25 16.54 19.41
CA ASP A 119 29.13 16.09 20.79
C ASP A 119 27.69 15.64 21.07
N LEU A 120 27.50 14.33 21.16
CA LEU A 120 26.24 13.70 21.54
C LEU A 120 26.34 13.20 22.98
N ASP A 121 25.89 14.04 23.92
CA ASP A 121 25.81 13.74 25.36
C ASP A 121 27.16 13.34 25.99
N GLY A 122 28.23 14.06 25.65
CA GLY A 122 29.58 13.84 26.14
C GLY A 122 30.37 12.79 25.33
N ARG A 123 29.77 12.26 24.26
CA ARG A 123 30.43 11.36 23.30
C ARG A 123 30.57 12.07 21.96
N LEU A 124 31.81 12.26 21.51
CA LEU A 124 32.08 12.74 20.15
C LEU A 124 31.71 11.66 19.13
N VAL A 125 30.88 12.02 18.15
CA VAL A 125 30.44 11.18 17.03
C VAL A 125 31.05 11.75 15.75
N GLY A 126 31.74 10.91 14.98
CA GLY A 126 32.29 11.29 13.67
C GLY A 126 31.38 10.84 12.52
N GLU A 127 31.40 11.58 11.41
CA GLU A 127 30.70 11.22 10.17
C GLU A 127 31.71 10.83 9.08
N ALA A 128 31.41 9.74 8.39
CA ALA A 128 32.12 9.28 7.20
C ALA A 128 31.14 9.15 6.03
N THR A 129 31.63 9.31 4.80
CA THR A 129 30.84 9.06 3.59
C THR A 129 31.33 7.78 2.90
N PHE A 130 30.41 6.90 2.54
CA PHE A 130 30.67 5.70 1.76
C PHE A 130 29.93 5.75 0.43
N VAL A 131 30.48 5.10 -0.59
CA VAL A 131 29.94 5.08 -1.95
C VAL A 131 29.72 3.64 -2.41
N LEU A 132 28.46 3.30 -2.65
CA LEU A 132 28.05 2.04 -3.26
C LEU A 132 28.35 2.06 -4.77
N PRO A 133 28.79 0.93 -5.34
CA PRO A 133 29.10 0.85 -6.76
C PRO A 133 27.83 0.90 -7.62
N ALA A 134 27.99 1.33 -8.86
CA ALA A 134 26.90 1.49 -9.82
C ALA A 134 26.39 0.17 -10.44
N ASP A 135 26.94 -0.98 -10.07
CA ASP A 135 26.64 -2.30 -10.65
C ASP A 135 25.78 -3.20 -9.73
N LEU A 136 25.18 -2.63 -8.68
CA LEU A 136 24.30 -3.38 -7.80
C LEU A 136 23.03 -3.80 -8.54
N PRO A 137 22.57 -5.06 -8.39
CA PRO A 137 21.35 -5.52 -9.03
C PRO A 137 20.13 -4.78 -8.48
N LEU A 138 19.03 -4.77 -9.24
CA LEU A 138 17.75 -4.29 -8.74
C LEU A 138 17.28 -5.15 -7.57
N GLY A 139 16.67 -4.53 -6.56
CA GLY A 139 16.04 -5.26 -5.46
C GLY A 139 16.17 -4.61 -4.09
N TYR A 140 15.78 -5.38 -3.08
CA TYR A 140 15.79 -5.00 -1.67
C TYR A 140 16.94 -5.70 -0.94
N HIS A 141 17.98 -4.94 -0.65
CA HIS A 141 19.23 -5.38 -0.05
C HIS A 141 19.39 -4.80 1.35
N ARG A 142 20.54 -5.06 1.99
CA ARG A 142 20.92 -4.42 3.26
C ARG A 142 22.37 -3.96 3.24
N VAL A 143 22.60 -2.75 3.73
CA VAL A 143 23.95 -2.27 4.08
C VAL A 143 24.18 -2.59 5.55
N HIS A 144 25.33 -3.18 5.85
CA HIS A 144 25.77 -3.49 7.21
C HIS A 144 26.96 -2.62 7.58
N LEU A 145 26.99 -2.23 8.85
CA LEU A 145 28.08 -1.51 9.49
C LEU A 145 28.55 -2.29 10.70
N ARG A 146 29.86 -2.47 10.82
CA ARG A 146 30.53 -2.87 12.06
C ARG A 146 31.51 -1.79 12.52
N SER A 147 31.40 -1.41 13.79
CA SER A 147 32.30 -0.47 14.46
C SER A 147 32.60 -1.00 15.87
N GLY A 148 33.85 -1.42 16.09
CA GLY A 148 34.21 -2.20 17.28
C GLY A 148 33.36 -3.48 17.39
N GLU A 149 32.74 -3.68 18.56
CA GLU A 149 31.84 -4.80 18.87
C GLU A 149 30.38 -4.56 18.41
N HIS A 150 30.05 -3.36 17.93
CA HIS A 150 28.69 -3.05 17.46
C HIS A 150 28.53 -3.37 15.99
N GLU A 151 27.46 -4.09 15.66
CA GLU A 151 26.99 -4.31 14.29
C GLU A 151 25.55 -3.84 14.14
N THR A 152 25.26 -3.16 13.03
CA THR A 152 23.92 -2.72 12.66
C THR A 152 23.72 -2.78 11.15
N SER A 153 22.48 -2.66 10.69
CA SER A 153 22.17 -2.65 9.27
C SER A 153 20.99 -1.75 8.93
N THR A 154 20.96 -1.27 7.68
CA THR A 154 19.86 -0.49 7.12
C THR A 154 19.40 -1.08 5.78
N PRO A 155 18.11 -0.95 5.40
CA PRO A 155 17.65 -1.30 4.06
C PRO A 155 18.40 -0.54 2.96
N LEU A 156 18.69 -1.24 1.87
CA LEU A 156 19.20 -0.66 0.63
C LEU A 156 18.26 -1.04 -0.51
N ILE A 157 17.71 -0.05 -1.20
CA ILE A 157 16.78 -0.26 -2.31
C ILE A 157 17.45 0.21 -3.60
N ILE A 158 17.70 -0.72 -4.53
CA ILE A 158 18.27 -0.40 -5.84
C ILE A 158 17.16 -0.42 -6.89
N THR A 159 16.96 0.73 -7.52
CA THR A 159 15.87 0.99 -8.47
C THR A 159 16.40 1.17 -9.90
N PRO A 160 15.58 0.92 -10.94
CA PRO A 160 15.99 1.20 -12.30
C PRO A 160 15.91 2.70 -12.58
N SER A 161 16.86 3.24 -13.34
CA SER A 161 16.78 4.62 -13.85
C SER A 161 15.62 4.82 -14.84
N TRP A 162 15.16 3.75 -15.47
CA TRP A 162 14.05 3.75 -16.41
C TRP A 162 13.30 2.42 -16.37
N LEU A 163 11.97 2.47 -16.27
CA LEU A 163 11.12 1.27 -16.20
C LEU A 163 11.14 0.45 -17.51
N GLY A 164 11.43 1.09 -18.65
CA GLY A 164 11.26 0.47 -19.95
C GLY A 164 9.80 0.37 -20.40
N MET A 165 9.61 -0.16 -21.61
CA MET A 165 8.33 -0.71 -22.06
C MET A 165 8.46 -2.24 -22.11
N PRO A 166 7.39 -3.01 -21.84
CA PRO A 166 7.46 -4.46 -21.94
C PRO A 166 7.94 -4.89 -23.33
N ALA A 167 8.89 -5.82 -23.38
CA ALA A 167 9.55 -6.22 -24.64
C ALA A 167 8.55 -6.65 -25.73
N ARG A 168 7.39 -7.20 -25.34
CA ARG A 168 6.30 -7.61 -26.23
C ARG A 168 5.62 -6.45 -26.97
N LEU A 169 5.67 -5.25 -26.40
CA LEU A 169 5.14 -4.03 -27.03
C LEU A 169 6.07 -3.57 -28.17
N GLY A 170 7.38 -3.77 -28.01
CA GLY A 170 8.40 -3.27 -28.92
C GLY A 170 8.29 -1.76 -29.12
N ALA A 171 8.66 -1.28 -30.33
CA ALA A 171 8.55 0.13 -30.70
C ALA A 171 7.19 0.50 -31.34
N ARG A 172 6.15 -0.33 -31.20
CA ARG A 172 4.88 -0.16 -31.90
C ARG A 172 3.88 0.62 -31.04
N ARG A 173 3.11 1.50 -31.70
CA ARG A 173 1.91 2.09 -31.09
C ARG A 173 0.91 0.97 -30.80
N SER A 174 0.30 1.03 -29.63
CA SER A 174 -0.67 0.06 -29.16
C SER A 174 -1.90 0.77 -28.64
N TRP A 175 -3.03 0.07 -28.61
CA TRP A 175 -4.29 0.56 -28.08
C TRP A 175 -4.92 -0.49 -27.17
N GLY A 176 -5.84 -0.07 -26.31
CA GLY A 176 -6.57 -0.95 -25.42
C GLY A 176 -7.94 -0.39 -25.06
N LEU A 177 -8.72 -1.18 -24.32
CA LEU A 177 -10.00 -0.73 -23.78
C LEU A 177 -9.78 -0.14 -22.38
N ALA A 178 -10.52 0.91 -22.04
CA ALA A 178 -10.65 1.38 -20.67
C ALA A 178 -12.09 1.12 -20.21
N THR A 179 -12.26 0.48 -19.05
CA THR A 179 -13.58 0.11 -18.56
C THR A 179 -13.70 0.24 -17.04
N GLN A 180 -14.92 0.51 -16.60
CA GLN A 180 -15.33 0.38 -15.22
C GLN A 180 -15.85 -1.05 -15.04
N LEU A 181 -15.00 -1.99 -14.60
CA LEU A 181 -15.29 -3.42 -14.62
C LEU A 181 -16.62 -3.74 -13.93
N TYR A 182 -16.95 -3.04 -12.85
CA TYR A 182 -18.21 -3.25 -12.12
C TYR A 182 -19.47 -3.05 -12.99
N SER A 183 -19.40 -2.29 -14.09
CA SER A 183 -20.53 -2.06 -15.01
C SER A 183 -20.59 -3.01 -16.20
N VAL A 184 -19.54 -3.81 -16.46
CA VAL A 184 -19.49 -4.76 -17.57
C VAL A 184 -20.05 -6.12 -17.15
N ARG A 185 -21.24 -6.48 -17.63
CA ARG A 185 -21.93 -7.70 -17.21
C ARG A 185 -22.08 -8.70 -18.35
N SER A 186 -21.90 -9.97 -18.03
CA SER A 186 -22.32 -11.11 -18.85
C SER A 186 -23.64 -11.70 -18.33
N LYS A 187 -24.16 -12.70 -19.05
CA LYS A 187 -25.31 -13.52 -18.61
C LYS A 187 -25.06 -14.29 -17.31
N ASN A 188 -23.81 -14.42 -16.89
CA ASN A 188 -23.41 -15.17 -15.70
C ASN A 188 -23.07 -14.27 -14.51
N SER A 189 -22.89 -12.96 -14.73
CA SER A 189 -22.61 -11.96 -13.69
C SER A 189 -23.63 -12.01 -12.56
N TRP A 190 -23.17 -11.79 -11.33
CA TRP A 190 -24.02 -11.71 -10.13
C TRP A 190 -24.47 -10.26 -9.90
N GLY A 191 -25.14 -9.69 -10.90
CA GLY A 191 -25.65 -8.31 -10.88
C GLY A 191 -24.64 -7.22 -11.24
N MET A 192 -23.33 -7.51 -11.14
CA MET A 192 -22.23 -6.62 -11.54
C MET A 192 -21.10 -7.42 -12.20
N GLY A 193 -20.23 -6.75 -12.94
CA GLY A 193 -19.06 -7.37 -13.55
C GLY A 193 -18.06 -7.91 -12.54
N ASP A 194 -17.44 -9.05 -12.86
CA ASP A 194 -16.44 -9.72 -12.04
C ASP A 194 -15.24 -10.24 -12.85
N LEU A 195 -14.29 -10.91 -12.20
CA LEU A 195 -13.01 -11.29 -12.85
C LEU A 195 -13.17 -12.28 -14.00
N ALA A 196 -14.24 -13.07 -14.02
CA ALA A 196 -14.56 -13.89 -15.19
C ALA A 196 -15.03 -13.01 -16.37
N ASP A 197 -15.82 -11.98 -16.08
CA ASP A 197 -16.25 -11.01 -17.11
C ASP A 197 -15.05 -10.20 -17.64
N LEU A 198 -14.07 -9.87 -16.79
CA LEU A 198 -12.81 -9.26 -17.19
C LEU A 198 -12.01 -10.17 -18.13
N ALA A 199 -11.86 -11.44 -17.78
CA ALA A 199 -11.15 -12.41 -18.61
C ALA A 199 -11.83 -12.56 -19.98
N ASP A 200 -13.16 -12.71 -20.01
CA ASP A 200 -13.93 -12.79 -21.26
C ASP A 200 -13.79 -11.52 -22.12
N LEU A 201 -13.86 -10.34 -21.50
CA LEU A 201 -13.67 -9.05 -22.19
C LEU A 201 -12.27 -8.93 -22.78
N ALA A 202 -11.23 -9.31 -22.04
CA ALA A 202 -9.86 -9.28 -22.51
C ALA A 202 -9.64 -10.28 -23.65
N VAL A 203 -10.16 -11.50 -23.53
CA VAL A 203 -10.06 -12.50 -24.60
C VAL A 203 -10.75 -12.01 -25.87
N TRP A 204 -11.95 -11.45 -25.74
CA TRP A 204 -12.68 -10.88 -26.87
C TRP A 204 -11.91 -9.72 -27.50
N ALA A 205 -11.47 -8.74 -26.72
CA ALA A 205 -10.76 -7.56 -27.22
C ALA A 205 -9.43 -7.92 -27.88
N GLY A 206 -8.64 -8.79 -27.27
CA GLY A 206 -7.36 -9.21 -27.78
C GLY A 206 -7.49 -10.07 -29.04
N ALA A 207 -8.30 -11.14 -28.98
CA ALA A 207 -8.40 -12.10 -30.08
C ALA A 207 -9.17 -11.56 -31.31
N ARG A 208 -10.18 -10.70 -31.12
CA ARG A 208 -10.99 -10.18 -32.23
C ARG A 208 -10.53 -8.85 -32.77
N HIS A 209 -9.95 -8.00 -31.92
CA HIS A 209 -9.64 -6.62 -32.28
C HIS A 209 -8.15 -6.29 -32.17
N GLY A 210 -7.33 -7.19 -31.63
CA GLY A 210 -5.89 -6.93 -31.46
C GLY A 210 -5.60 -5.87 -30.40
N ALA A 211 -6.51 -5.67 -29.44
CA ALA A 211 -6.25 -4.80 -28.29
C ALA A 211 -5.03 -5.34 -27.52
N SER A 212 -4.16 -4.44 -27.06
CA SER A 212 -2.94 -4.80 -26.31
C SER A 212 -3.14 -4.79 -24.80
N TYR A 213 -4.19 -4.13 -24.32
CA TYR A 213 -4.55 -4.09 -22.91
C TYR A 213 -6.04 -3.84 -22.65
N VAL A 214 -6.45 -4.15 -21.42
CA VAL A 214 -7.71 -3.68 -20.82
C VAL A 214 -7.37 -2.97 -19.52
N LEU A 215 -7.57 -1.66 -19.48
CA LEU A 215 -7.49 -0.83 -18.27
C LEU A 215 -8.80 -0.96 -17.49
N VAL A 216 -8.67 -1.26 -16.20
CA VAL A 216 -9.80 -1.36 -15.26
C VAL A 216 -9.69 -0.31 -14.17
N ASN A 217 -10.84 0.06 -13.60
CA ASN A 217 -10.91 0.81 -12.34
C ASN A 217 -10.16 0.11 -11.21
N PRO A 218 -9.83 0.81 -10.10
CA PRO A 218 -9.20 0.17 -8.96
C PRO A 218 -10.07 -0.97 -8.42
N LEU A 219 -9.47 -2.14 -8.23
CA LEU A 219 -10.16 -3.34 -7.74
C LEU A 219 -10.00 -3.55 -6.23
N HIS A 220 -9.48 -2.53 -5.57
CA HIS A 220 -9.16 -2.48 -4.14
C HIS A 220 -10.32 -2.87 -3.23
N ALA A 221 -9.99 -3.52 -2.12
CA ALA A 221 -10.97 -4.01 -1.15
C ALA A 221 -11.82 -2.86 -0.60
N ALA A 222 -13.12 -3.10 -0.48
CA ALA A 222 -14.04 -2.27 0.29
C ALA A 222 -14.31 -2.92 1.65
N ALA A 223 -14.87 -2.15 2.59
CA ALA A 223 -15.31 -2.70 3.87
C ALA A 223 -16.35 -3.83 3.64
N PRO A 224 -16.26 -4.97 4.36
CA PRO A 224 -17.22 -6.08 4.23
C PRO A 224 -18.58 -5.79 4.90
N THR A 225 -18.88 -4.52 5.19
CA THR A 225 -20.06 -4.03 5.90
C THR A 225 -21.03 -3.33 4.94
N LYS A 226 -22.29 -3.17 5.37
CA LYS A 226 -23.31 -2.44 4.63
C LYS A 226 -23.39 -0.96 5.11
N PRO A 227 -23.53 0.03 4.22
CA PRO A 227 -23.40 -0.08 2.77
C PRO A 227 -21.94 -0.29 2.37
N MET A 228 -21.71 -1.04 1.30
CA MET A 228 -20.37 -1.17 0.74
C MET A 228 -20.05 0.03 -0.15
N GLU A 229 -18.86 0.60 0.06
CA GLU A 229 -18.39 1.80 -0.64
C GLU A 229 -18.50 1.65 -2.17
N PRO A 230 -19.28 2.51 -2.85
CA PRO A 230 -19.41 2.47 -4.30
C PRO A 230 -18.17 2.98 -5.05
N SER A 231 -17.39 3.90 -4.46
CA SER A 231 -16.21 4.51 -5.07
C SER A 231 -14.99 3.58 -4.98
N PRO A 232 -14.38 3.18 -6.11
CA PRO A 232 -13.14 2.41 -6.10
C PRO A 232 -11.92 3.24 -5.62
N TYR A 233 -12.06 4.56 -5.48
CA TYR A 233 -10.99 5.48 -5.08
C TYR A 233 -10.95 5.79 -3.58
N LEU A 234 -11.87 5.24 -2.80
CA LEU A 234 -11.85 5.31 -1.33
C LEU A 234 -11.89 3.91 -0.68
N PRO A 235 -10.93 3.02 -1.01
CA PRO A 235 -10.95 1.63 -0.56
C PRO A 235 -10.56 1.50 0.92
N THR A 236 -10.87 0.33 1.51
CA THR A 236 -10.39 -0.03 2.86
C THR A 236 -8.92 -0.44 2.86
N SER A 237 -8.43 -0.95 1.73
CA SER A 237 -7.03 -1.33 1.52
C SER A 237 -6.64 -1.17 0.06
N ARG A 238 -5.44 -0.68 -0.24
CA ARG A 238 -4.89 -0.64 -1.61
C ARG A 238 -4.11 -1.90 -2.01
N ARG A 239 -3.87 -2.80 -1.04
CA ARG A 239 -3.15 -4.06 -1.26
C ARG A 239 -4.09 -5.21 -1.59
N PHE A 240 -5.22 -5.30 -0.88
CA PHE A 240 -6.17 -6.40 -1.01
C PHE A 240 -7.29 -6.06 -2.01
N THR A 241 -7.91 -7.09 -2.59
CA THR A 241 -8.90 -6.94 -3.66
C THR A 241 -10.33 -7.07 -3.12
N ASN A 242 -11.29 -6.38 -3.75
CA ASN A 242 -12.71 -6.45 -3.38
C ASN A 242 -13.32 -7.82 -3.73
N PRO A 243 -13.85 -8.57 -2.75
CA PRO A 243 -14.45 -9.88 -3.01
C PRO A 243 -15.73 -9.82 -3.85
N LEU A 244 -16.28 -8.63 -4.11
CA LEU A 244 -17.30 -8.44 -5.15
C LEU A 244 -16.88 -8.95 -6.53
N TYR A 245 -15.59 -8.88 -6.86
CA TYR A 245 -15.11 -9.30 -8.17
C TYR A 245 -14.87 -10.81 -8.28
N LEU A 246 -15.15 -11.61 -7.24
CA LEU A 246 -15.07 -13.07 -7.35
C LEU A 246 -16.24 -13.65 -8.15
N ARG A 247 -15.93 -14.50 -9.13
CA ARG A 247 -16.89 -15.44 -9.71
C ARG A 247 -16.93 -16.69 -8.84
N VAL A 248 -18.04 -16.93 -8.14
CA VAL A 248 -18.20 -18.09 -7.24
C VAL A 248 -18.00 -19.41 -7.97
N GLU A 249 -18.54 -19.51 -9.18
CA GLU A 249 -18.52 -20.73 -9.99
C GLU A 249 -17.15 -21.04 -10.61
N ALA A 250 -16.21 -20.08 -10.58
CA ALA A 250 -14.84 -20.27 -11.06
C ALA A 250 -13.90 -20.83 -9.98
N ILE A 251 -14.37 -20.98 -8.74
CA ILE A 251 -13.60 -21.59 -7.66
C ILE A 251 -13.64 -23.13 -7.85
N PRO A 252 -12.49 -23.83 -7.91
CA PRO A 252 -12.45 -25.28 -8.15
C PRO A 252 -13.36 -26.08 -7.21
N GLU A 253 -13.38 -25.73 -5.93
CA GLU A 253 -14.18 -26.39 -4.90
C GLU A 253 -15.71 -26.26 -5.14
N PHE A 254 -16.17 -25.32 -5.97
CA PHE A 254 -17.57 -25.24 -6.39
C PHE A 254 -18.04 -26.50 -7.13
N GLY A 255 -17.13 -27.18 -7.85
CA GLY A 255 -17.43 -28.42 -8.58
C GLY A 255 -17.90 -29.55 -7.66
N SER A 256 -17.38 -29.59 -6.43
CA SER A 256 -17.68 -30.61 -5.41
C SER A 256 -18.76 -30.17 -4.42
N LEU A 257 -19.31 -28.96 -4.56
CA LEU A 257 -20.31 -28.43 -3.65
C LEU A 257 -21.64 -29.22 -3.74
N PRO A 258 -22.15 -29.82 -2.65
CA PRO A 258 -23.48 -30.41 -2.66
C PRO A 258 -24.57 -29.32 -2.79
N LYS A 259 -25.69 -29.65 -3.45
CA LYS A 259 -26.86 -28.75 -3.61
C LYS A 259 -26.53 -27.40 -4.29
N ARG A 260 -25.74 -27.42 -5.39
CA ARG A 260 -25.43 -26.24 -6.23
C ARG A 260 -26.64 -25.41 -6.66
N GLY A 261 -27.84 -26.00 -6.72
CA GLY A 261 -29.09 -25.30 -6.97
C GLY A 261 -29.37 -24.12 -6.03
N ARG A 262 -28.88 -24.17 -4.77
CA ARG A 262 -28.98 -23.02 -3.85
C ARG A 262 -28.14 -21.83 -4.31
N VAL A 263 -26.93 -22.07 -4.81
CA VAL A 263 -26.05 -21.03 -5.36
C VAL A 263 -26.65 -20.47 -6.66
N ALA A 264 -27.16 -21.34 -7.53
CA ALA A 264 -27.83 -20.92 -8.76
C ALA A 264 -29.06 -20.04 -8.48
N LYS A 265 -29.85 -20.35 -7.45
CA LYS A 265 -30.99 -19.53 -7.02
C LYS A 265 -30.55 -18.14 -6.54
N LEU A 266 -29.54 -18.07 -5.67
CA LEU A 266 -28.97 -16.79 -5.20
C LEU A 266 -28.51 -15.92 -6.36
N ARG A 267 -27.82 -16.51 -7.34
CA ARG A 267 -27.40 -15.81 -8.56
C ARG A 267 -28.59 -15.31 -9.37
N ALA A 268 -29.59 -16.15 -9.60
CA ALA A 268 -30.77 -15.79 -10.39
C ALA A 268 -31.54 -14.62 -9.77
N GLU A 269 -31.63 -14.58 -8.43
CA GLU A 269 -32.27 -13.48 -7.69
C GLU A 269 -31.55 -12.14 -7.93
N VAL A 270 -30.22 -12.08 -7.78
CA VAL A 270 -29.46 -10.85 -8.03
C VAL A 270 -29.45 -10.45 -9.52
N GLN A 271 -29.45 -11.44 -10.43
CA GLN A 271 -29.57 -11.17 -11.87
C GLN A 271 -30.93 -10.59 -12.24
N SER A 272 -32.02 -11.13 -11.67
CA SER A 272 -33.36 -10.59 -11.89
C SER A 272 -33.43 -9.14 -11.43
N ARG A 273 -32.91 -8.84 -10.24
CA ARG A 273 -32.89 -7.48 -9.69
C ARG A 273 -32.08 -6.51 -10.56
N ALA A 274 -30.91 -6.94 -11.02
CA ALA A 274 -30.03 -6.14 -11.89
C ALA A 274 -30.58 -5.93 -13.31
N ARG A 275 -31.55 -6.73 -13.76
CA ARG A 275 -32.29 -6.50 -15.02
C ARG A 275 -33.43 -5.51 -14.86
N SER A 276 -34.02 -5.43 -13.66
CA SER A 276 -35.13 -4.52 -13.34
C SER A 276 -34.70 -3.16 -12.79
N HIS A 277 -33.40 -2.95 -12.55
CA HIS A 277 -32.86 -1.74 -11.95
C HIS A 277 -31.66 -1.25 -12.77
N ASP A 278 -31.63 0.05 -13.08
CA ASP A 278 -30.57 0.67 -13.89
C ASP A 278 -29.26 0.90 -13.10
N GLY A 279 -29.34 0.91 -11.77
CA GLY A 279 -28.20 1.01 -10.87
C GLY A 279 -27.55 -0.34 -10.50
N ILE A 280 -26.31 -0.28 -10.02
CA ILE A 280 -25.60 -1.45 -9.47
C ILE A 280 -25.86 -1.59 -7.98
N ASP A 281 -26.59 -2.63 -7.59
CA ASP A 281 -26.83 -2.99 -6.19
C ASP A 281 -25.70 -3.88 -5.64
N ARG A 282 -24.64 -3.22 -5.16
CA ARG A 282 -23.45 -3.86 -4.57
C ARG A 282 -23.77 -4.65 -3.31
N ASP A 283 -24.64 -4.14 -2.46
CA ASP A 283 -24.99 -4.76 -1.18
C ASP A 283 -25.73 -6.08 -1.40
N ALA A 284 -26.70 -6.11 -2.32
CA ALA A 284 -27.43 -7.33 -2.67
C ALA A 284 -26.51 -8.36 -3.34
N ALA A 285 -25.65 -7.91 -4.27
CA ALA A 285 -24.66 -8.76 -4.91
C ALA A 285 -23.70 -9.39 -3.88
N TRP A 286 -23.18 -8.59 -2.96
CA TRP A 286 -22.28 -9.08 -1.90
C TRP A 286 -22.97 -10.02 -0.93
N ALA A 287 -24.17 -9.68 -0.46
CA ALA A 287 -24.93 -10.55 0.45
C ALA A 287 -25.17 -11.95 -0.15
N ALA A 288 -25.53 -12.00 -1.44
CA ALA A 288 -25.72 -13.25 -2.17
C ALA A 288 -24.39 -13.99 -2.38
N LYS A 289 -23.35 -13.31 -2.88
CA LYS A 289 -22.01 -13.90 -3.09
C LYS A 289 -21.42 -14.43 -1.78
N ARG A 290 -21.40 -13.63 -0.71
CA ARG A 290 -20.90 -14.04 0.61
C ARG A 290 -21.60 -15.29 1.13
N THR A 291 -22.92 -15.39 0.95
CA THR A 291 -23.67 -16.60 1.31
C THR A 291 -23.20 -17.82 0.53
N ALA A 292 -23.02 -17.70 -0.78
CA ALA A 292 -22.54 -18.79 -1.63
C ALA A 292 -21.06 -19.15 -1.36
N LEU A 293 -20.20 -18.15 -1.18
CA LEU A 293 -18.78 -18.30 -0.87
C LEU A 293 -18.58 -19.03 0.46
N LYS A 294 -19.40 -18.74 1.49
CA LYS A 294 -19.38 -19.50 2.75
C LYS A 294 -19.77 -20.97 2.59
N LEU A 295 -20.58 -21.32 1.58
CA LEU A 295 -20.88 -22.72 1.26
C LEU A 295 -19.68 -23.38 0.57
N VAL A 296 -19.07 -22.70 -0.41
CA VAL A 296 -17.88 -23.20 -1.14
C VAL A 296 -16.69 -23.37 -0.20
N TYR A 297 -16.43 -22.41 0.69
CA TYR A 297 -15.34 -22.46 1.66
C TYR A 297 -15.36 -23.71 2.57
N ARG A 298 -16.56 -24.28 2.82
CA ARG A 298 -16.72 -25.50 3.64
C ARG A 298 -16.44 -26.79 2.88
N VAL A 299 -16.33 -26.72 1.55
CA VAL A 299 -15.99 -27.87 0.73
C VAL A 299 -14.52 -28.20 0.97
N PRO A 300 -14.17 -29.45 1.31
CA PRO A 300 -12.77 -29.84 1.49
C PRO A 300 -11.96 -29.57 0.23
N ARG A 301 -10.81 -28.91 0.41
CA ARG A 301 -9.81 -28.71 -0.64
C ARG A 301 -9.03 -30.00 -0.85
N SER A 302 -8.48 -30.18 -2.06
CA SER A 302 -7.48 -31.23 -2.27
C SER A 302 -6.19 -30.89 -1.53
N ALA A 303 -5.33 -31.90 -1.27
CA ALA A 303 -4.07 -31.68 -0.58
C ALA A 303 -3.19 -30.60 -1.27
N GLY A 304 -3.12 -30.60 -2.61
CA GLY A 304 -2.37 -29.59 -3.36
C GLY A 304 -2.96 -28.19 -3.24
N ARG A 305 -4.30 -28.07 -3.15
CA ARG A 305 -4.98 -26.78 -2.94
C ARG A 305 -4.77 -26.26 -1.52
N GLU A 306 -4.71 -27.14 -0.52
CA GLU A 306 -4.36 -26.72 0.84
C GLU A 306 -2.93 -26.16 0.90
N LEU A 307 -1.97 -26.88 0.32
CA LEU A 307 -0.57 -26.42 0.24
C LEU A 307 -0.43 -25.08 -0.51
N ALA A 308 -1.21 -24.88 -1.59
CA ALA A 308 -1.21 -23.61 -2.32
C ALA A 308 -1.78 -22.46 -1.48
N PHE A 309 -2.84 -22.73 -0.70
CA PHE A 309 -3.39 -21.73 0.22
C PHE A 309 -2.43 -21.40 1.37
N ASP A 310 -1.75 -22.40 1.92
CA ASP A 310 -0.71 -22.19 2.93
C ASP A 310 0.45 -21.37 2.38
N ALA A 311 0.92 -21.67 1.15
CA ALA A 311 1.94 -20.89 0.47
C ALA A 311 1.50 -19.43 0.23
N TYR A 312 0.23 -19.20 -0.14
CA TYR A 312 -0.33 -17.85 -0.27
C TYR A 312 -0.30 -17.10 1.07
N LYS A 313 -0.73 -17.74 2.17
CA LYS A 313 -0.67 -17.14 3.51
C LYS A 313 0.76 -16.78 3.90
N SER A 314 1.72 -17.66 3.66
CA SER A 314 3.13 -17.39 3.94
C SER A 314 3.71 -16.27 3.07
N ARG A 315 3.31 -16.18 1.79
CA ARG A 315 3.76 -15.14 0.85
C ARG A 315 3.26 -13.75 1.27
N GLU A 316 2.00 -13.65 1.65
CA GLU A 316 1.39 -12.36 2.01
C GLU A 316 1.72 -11.91 3.44
N GLY A 317 1.90 -12.87 4.35
CA GLY A 317 2.34 -12.66 5.72
C GLY A 317 1.38 -11.80 6.56
N THR A 318 1.95 -11.04 7.50
CA THR A 318 1.19 -10.27 8.50
C THR A 318 0.17 -9.31 7.91
N ALA A 319 0.44 -8.72 6.74
CA ALA A 319 -0.51 -7.81 6.10
C ALA A 319 -1.84 -8.51 5.76
N LEU A 320 -1.79 -9.78 5.33
CA LEU A 320 -3.01 -10.56 5.08
C LEU A 320 -3.73 -10.89 6.38
N ASP A 321 -2.97 -11.20 7.43
CA ASP A 321 -3.50 -11.50 8.75
C ASP A 321 -4.23 -10.29 9.34
N ASP A 322 -3.62 -9.09 9.27
CA ASP A 322 -4.21 -7.85 9.73
C ASP A 322 -5.47 -7.50 8.94
N PHE A 323 -5.43 -7.57 7.61
CA PHE A 323 -6.59 -7.31 6.76
C PHE A 323 -7.75 -8.27 7.04
N ALA A 324 -7.47 -9.56 7.16
CA ALA A 324 -8.48 -10.58 7.44
C ALA A 324 -9.06 -10.43 8.85
N THR A 325 -8.23 -10.08 9.82
CA THR A 325 -8.63 -9.81 11.21
C THR A 325 -9.51 -8.56 11.28
N TRP A 326 -9.10 -7.47 10.63
CA TRP A 326 -9.89 -6.26 10.50
C TRP A 326 -11.26 -6.54 9.88
N CYS A 327 -11.31 -7.35 8.82
CA CYS A 327 -12.57 -7.72 8.19
C CYS A 327 -13.52 -8.43 9.17
N ALA A 328 -13.01 -9.41 9.92
CA ALA A 328 -13.80 -10.14 10.92
C ALA A 328 -14.26 -9.23 12.09
N LEU A 329 -13.42 -8.29 12.53
CA LEU A 329 -13.77 -7.28 13.53
C LEU A 329 -14.82 -6.29 12.99
N ALA A 330 -14.66 -5.82 11.75
CA ALA A 330 -15.57 -4.89 11.10
C ALA A 330 -16.97 -5.49 10.89
N GLU A 331 -17.06 -6.78 10.56
CA GLU A 331 -18.34 -7.49 10.49
C GLU A 331 -19.07 -7.54 11.85
N LYS A 332 -18.33 -7.48 12.97
CA LYS A 332 -18.88 -7.54 14.33
C LYS A 332 -19.17 -6.16 14.94
N TYR A 333 -18.28 -5.20 14.74
CA TYR A 333 -18.30 -3.90 15.42
C TYR A 333 -18.56 -2.71 14.46
N GLY A 334 -18.70 -2.97 13.16
CA GLY A 334 -18.85 -1.94 12.12
C GLY A 334 -17.51 -1.50 11.53
N GLY A 335 -17.53 -0.80 10.39
CA GLY A 335 -16.33 -0.43 9.62
C GLY A 335 -15.52 0.76 10.17
N ASP A 336 -15.85 1.30 11.35
CA ASP A 336 -15.08 2.39 11.98
C ASP A 336 -14.33 1.86 13.20
N TRP A 337 -13.05 1.48 13.00
CA TRP A 337 -12.22 0.88 14.04
C TRP A 337 -12.01 1.77 15.26
N ARG A 338 -12.10 3.10 15.10
CA ARG A 338 -11.95 4.08 16.18
C ARG A 338 -13.09 4.00 17.20
N ARG A 339 -14.19 3.35 16.83
CA ARG A 339 -15.37 3.14 17.70
C ARG A 339 -15.42 1.74 18.31
N TRP A 340 -14.46 0.88 17.99
CA TRP A 340 -14.37 -0.45 18.58
C TRP A 340 -13.93 -0.36 20.05
N PRO A 341 -14.16 -1.41 20.86
CA PRO A 341 -13.52 -1.51 22.17
C PRO A 341 -12.01 -1.24 22.10
N ALA A 342 -11.44 -0.55 23.09
CA ALA A 342 -10.05 -0.09 23.09
C ALA A 342 -9.04 -1.21 22.77
N GLY A 343 -9.25 -2.41 23.31
CA GLY A 343 -8.40 -3.58 23.03
C GLY A 343 -8.34 -4.01 21.57
N PHE A 344 -9.25 -3.57 20.70
CA PHE A 344 -9.25 -3.88 19.26
C PHE A 344 -8.82 -2.71 18.37
N GLN A 345 -8.54 -1.54 18.95
CA GLN A 345 -8.26 -0.35 18.15
C GLN A 345 -6.86 -0.34 17.53
N HIS A 346 -5.94 -1.17 18.02
CA HIS A 346 -4.59 -1.31 17.48
C HIS A 346 -4.28 -2.80 17.22
N PRO A 347 -3.71 -3.17 16.06
CA PRO A 347 -3.46 -4.57 15.69
C PRO A 347 -2.53 -5.31 16.66
N ALA A 348 -1.57 -4.61 17.26
CA ALA A 348 -0.62 -5.19 18.22
C ALA A 348 -1.21 -5.48 19.62
N ASN A 349 -2.46 -5.11 19.90
CA ASN A 349 -3.06 -5.34 21.20
C ASN A 349 -3.31 -6.85 21.44
N PRO A 350 -3.09 -7.37 22.66
CA PRO A 350 -3.24 -8.79 22.96
C PRO A 350 -4.67 -9.30 22.75
N GLU A 351 -5.69 -8.46 22.96
CA GLU A 351 -7.08 -8.82 22.74
C GLU A 351 -7.37 -9.15 21.28
N VAL A 352 -6.66 -8.55 20.31
CA VAL A 352 -6.78 -8.88 18.89
C VAL A 352 -6.35 -10.32 18.64
N ALA A 353 -5.22 -10.74 19.21
CA ALA A 353 -4.75 -12.13 19.11
C ALA A 353 -5.74 -13.12 19.75
N GLU A 354 -6.31 -12.77 20.92
CA GLU A 354 -7.37 -13.57 21.54
C GLU A 354 -8.63 -13.66 20.66
N PHE A 355 -9.01 -12.55 20.02
CA PHE A 355 -10.15 -12.53 19.11
C PHE A 355 -9.92 -13.46 17.92
N VAL A 356 -8.73 -13.41 17.30
CA VAL A 356 -8.34 -14.28 16.18
C VAL A 356 -8.40 -15.75 16.61
N ALA A 357 -7.86 -16.11 17.77
CA ALA A 357 -7.90 -17.48 18.28
C ALA A 357 -9.35 -17.98 18.49
N ARG A 358 -10.25 -17.13 18.98
CA ARG A 358 -11.67 -17.47 19.20
C ARG A 358 -12.50 -17.49 17.90
N HIS A 359 -12.07 -16.78 16.85
CA HIS A 359 -12.82 -16.60 15.60
C HIS A 359 -12.01 -17.04 14.36
N GLU A 360 -11.12 -18.02 14.52
CA GLU A 360 -10.18 -18.47 13.49
C GLU A 360 -10.83 -18.69 12.12
N ARG A 361 -11.96 -19.40 12.07
CA ARG A 361 -12.68 -19.67 10.82
C ARG A 361 -13.21 -18.43 10.12
N ALA A 362 -13.56 -17.38 10.87
CA ALA A 362 -14.06 -16.13 10.29
C ALA A 362 -12.89 -15.33 9.68
N VAL A 363 -11.76 -15.27 10.37
CA VAL A 363 -10.53 -14.65 9.87
C VAL A 363 -10.00 -15.42 8.64
N ASP A 364 -9.88 -16.74 8.75
CA ASP A 364 -9.38 -17.58 7.65
C ASP A 364 -10.29 -17.54 6.41
N PHE A 365 -11.60 -17.34 6.58
CA PHE A 365 -12.50 -17.10 5.45
C PHE A 365 -12.09 -15.85 4.65
N HIS A 366 -11.69 -14.75 5.30
CA HIS A 366 -11.23 -13.55 4.60
C HIS A 366 -9.85 -13.75 3.95
N ARG A 367 -8.95 -14.52 4.57
CA ARG A 367 -7.69 -14.95 3.93
C ARG A 367 -7.96 -15.74 2.66
N TRP A 368 -8.87 -16.71 2.75
CA TRP A 368 -9.27 -17.57 1.63
C TRP A 368 -9.90 -16.76 0.49
N LEU A 369 -10.71 -15.74 0.78
CA LEU A 369 -11.27 -14.87 -0.25
C LEU A 369 -10.18 -14.15 -1.05
N GLN A 370 -9.15 -13.62 -0.39
CA GLN A 370 -8.03 -12.95 -1.06
C GLN A 370 -7.22 -13.94 -1.91
N TRP A 371 -7.02 -15.17 -1.43
CA TRP A 371 -6.41 -16.23 -2.23
C TRP A 371 -7.22 -16.57 -3.49
N GLN A 372 -8.56 -16.68 -3.40
CA GLN A 372 -9.38 -16.91 -4.60
C GLN A 372 -9.33 -15.72 -5.57
N LEU A 373 -9.15 -14.49 -5.08
CA LEU A 373 -8.99 -13.29 -5.91
C LEU A 373 -7.65 -13.31 -6.62
N ASP A 374 -6.57 -13.66 -5.92
CA ASP A 374 -5.21 -13.86 -6.48
C ASP A 374 -5.26 -14.85 -7.67
N ASP A 375 -5.88 -16.01 -7.46
CA ASP A 375 -6.04 -17.05 -8.49
C ASP A 375 -6.83 -16.53 -9.71
N GLN A 376 -7.96 -15.84 -9.49
CA GLN A 376 -8.80 -15.34 -10.59
C GLN A 376 -8.17 -14.15 -11.33
N LEU A 377 -7.44 -13.27 -10.63
CA LEU A 377 -6.67 -12.17 -11.24
C LEU A 377 -5.54 -12.71 -12.11
N ALA A 378 -4.75 -13.65 -11.58
CA ALA A 378 -3.71 -14.34 -12.32
C ALA A 378 -4.31 -15.08 -13.54
N GLY A 379 -5.47 -15.71 -13.37
CA GLY A 379 -6.23 -16.35 -14.44
C GLY A 379 -6.65 -15.38 -15.55
N ALA A 380 -7.18 -14.20 -15.19
CA ALA A 380 -7.58 -13.17 -16.15
C ALA A 380 -6.39 -12.63 -16.94
N GLN A 381 -5.28 -12.29 -16.27
CA GLN A 381 -4.06 -11.84 -16.92
C GLN A 381 -3.47 -12.90 -17.86
N SER A 382 -3.41 -14.14 -17.39
CA SER A 382 -2.91 -15.28 -18.18
C SER A 382 -3.74 -15.50 -19.45
N GLN A 383 -5.06 -15.35 -19.37
CA GLN A 383 -5.96 -15.44 -20.53
C GLN A 383 -5.79 -14.27 -21.51
N ALA A 384 -5.72 -13.04 -21.00
CA ALA A 384 -5.48 -11.85 -21.80
C ALA A 384 -4.18 -11.96 -22.60
N VAL A 385 -3.09 -12.34 -21.93
CA VAL A 385 -1.78 -12.51 -22.56
C VAL A 385 -1.77 -13.61 -23.62
N ARG A 386 -2.50 -14.72 -23.41
CA ARG A 386 -2.61 -15.81 -24.40
C ARG A 386 -3.27 -15.40 -25.71
N THR A 387 -4.05 -14.32 -25.74
CA THR A 387 -4.61 -13.81 -27.00
C THR A 387 -3.64 -12.94 -27.79
N GLY A 388 -2.40 -12.77 -27.31
CA GLY A 388 -1.40 -11.90 -27.94
C GLY A 388 -1.38 -10.48 -27.41
N MET A 389 -2.11 -10.17 -26.33
CA MET A 389 -2.01 -8.86 -25.68
C MET A 389 -0.58 -8.60 -25.21
N ALA A 390 -0.02 -7.44 -25.58
CA ALA A 390 1.35 -7.07 -25.20
C ALA A 390 1.49 -6.77 -23.70
N LEU A 391 0.45 -6.19 -23.09
CA LEU A 391 0.41 -5.86 -21.66
C LEU A 391 -0.59 -6.76 -20.90
N GLY A 392 -1.79 -6.95 -21.44
CA GLY A 392 -2.88 -7.65 -20.77
C GLY A 392 -3.72 -6.72 -19.90
N ILE A 393 -3.99 -7.09 -18.65
CA ILE A 393 -4.77 -6.27 -17.72
C ILE A 393 -3.88 -5.14 -17.19
N MET A 394 -4.38 -3.91 -17.28
CA MET A 394 -3.77 -2.72 -16.68
C MET A 394 -4.62 -2.28 -15.49
N HIS A 395 -3.99 -2.21 -14.32
CA HIS A 395 -4.64 -1.80 -13.09
C HIS A 395 -4.52 -0.30 -12.86
N ASP A 396 -5.55 0.28 -12.24
CA ASP A 396 -5.53 1.61 -11.67
C ASP A 396 -5.30 1.51 -10.15
N LEU A 397 -4.43 2.37 -9.61
CA LEU A 397 -4.07 2.42 -8.19
C LEU A 397 -4.63 3.72 -7.58
N ALA A 398 -5.66 3.58 -6.73
CA ALA A 398 -6.18 4.70 -5.95
C ALA A 398 -5.08 5.41 -5.13
N VAL A 399 -5.28 6.71 -4.89
CA VAL A 399 -4.32 7.57 -4.18
C VAL A 399 -4.12 7.12 -2.73
N GLY A 400 -5.22 6.86 -2.02
CA GLY A 400 -5.18 6.52 -0.60
C GLY A 400 -6.27 5.53 -0.19
N VAL A 401 -6.57 5.51 1.10
CA VAL A 401 -7.52 4.60 1.73
C VAL A 401 -8.53 5.38 2.57
N HIS A 402 -9.67 4.75 2.86
CA HIS A 402 -10.66 5.27 3.80
C HIS A 402 -10.01 5.44 5.18
N PRO A 403 -10.23 6.57 5.90
CA PRO A 403 -9.58 6.86 7.18
C PRO A 403 -9.92 5.88 8.31
N THR A 404 -10.95 5.07 8.11
CA THR A 404 -11.37 4.01 9.04
C THR A 404 -11.22 2.60 8.46
N GLY A 405 -10.53 2.49 7.33
CA GLY A 405 -10.34 1.23 6.62
C GLY A 405 -9.33 0.30 7.29
N ALA A 406 -9.10 -0.85 6.65
CA ALA A 406 -8.18 -1.89 7.08
C ALA A 406 -6.73 -1.38 7.12
N ASP A 407 -6.28 -0.70 6.06
CA ASP A 407 -4.91 -0.15 6.02
C ASP A 407 -4.76 0.99 7.04
N ALA A 408 -5.80 1.80 7.25
CA ALA A 408 -5.78 2.87 8.25
C ALA A 408 -5.73 2.35 9.69
N TRP A 409 -6.21 1.13 9.95
CA TRP A 409 -6.08 0.43 11.24
C TRP A 409 -4.73 -0.28 11.36
N ALA A 410 -4.36 -1.07 10.34
CA ALA A 410 -3.15 -1.89 10.37
C ALA A 410 -1.87 -1.05 10.32
N LEU A 411 -1.89 0.08 9.60
CA LEU A 411 -0.74 0.95 9.35
C LEU A 411 -0.88 2.31 10.04
N GLN A 412 -1.71 2.40 11.10
CA GLN A 412 -2.01 3.66 11.77
C GLN A 412 -0.76 4.40 12.27
N ASP A 413 0.30 3.67 12.63
CA ASP A 413 1.57 4.23 13.09
C ASP A 413 2.43 4.80 11.95
N LEU A 414 2.09 4.50 10.70
CA LEU A 414 2.82 4.94 9.50
C LEU A 414 2.03 6.01 8.72
N LEU A 415 0.89 6.45 9.24
CA LEU A 415 0.01 7.42 8.61
C LEU A 415 -0.07 8.69 9.46
N ALA A 416 -0.17 9.86 8.82
CA ALA A 416 -0.34 11.12 9.51
C ALA A 416 -1.83 11.34 9.80
N LEU A 417 -2.29 10.81 10.93
CA LEU A 417 -3.68 10.96 11.36
C LEU A 417 -3.97 12.41 11.78
N GLY A 418 -5.20 12.88 11.53
CA GLY A 418 -5.63 14.25 11.83
C GLY A 418 -5.40 15.26 10.69
N VAL A 419 -4.71 14.86 9.62
CA VAL A 419 -4.66 15.58 8.35
C VAL A 419 -5.23 14.72 7.23
N SER A 420 -5.66 15.35 6.14
CA SER A 420 -6.29 14.70 5.00
C SER A 420 -5.61 15.11 3.70
N ALA A 421 -5.42 14.14 2.80
CA ALA A 421 -5.02 14.40 1.43
C ALA A 421 -6.18 15.03 0.65
N GLY A 422 -5.81 15.88 -0.30
CA GLY A 422 -6.76 16.62 -1.10
C GLY A 422 -6.07 17.37 -2.23
N ALA A 423 -6.77 18.36 -2.77
CA ALA A 423 -6.24 19.28 -3.76
C ALA A 423 -6.50 20.74 -3.33
N PRO A 424 -5.55 21.67 -3.59
CA PRO A 424 -5.81 23.09 -3.42
C PRO A 424 -6.93 23.56 -4.37
N PRO A 425 -7.50 24.76 -4.17
CA PRO A 425 -8.42 25.36 -5.13
C PRO A 425 -7.91 25.30 -6.57
N ASP A 426 -8.81 25.01 -7.51
CA ASP A 426 -8.54 24.96 -8.94
C ASP A 426 -9.64 25.68 -9.75
N GLU A 427 -9.48 25.71 -11.09
CA GLU A 427 -10.40 26.39 -12.00
C GLU A 427 -11.84 25.85 -11.97
N TYR A 428 -12.02 24.58 -11.58
CA TYR A 428 -13.32 23.90 -11.50
C TYR A 428 -13.86 23.86 -10.07
N ASN A 429 -12.98 23.66 -9.08
CA ASN A 429 -13.28 23.55 -7.66
C ASN A 429 -12.59 24.69 -6.89
N GLN A 430 -13.26 25.84 -6.83
CA GLN A 430 -12.71 27.04 -6.18
C GLN A 430 -12.52 26.90 -4.66
N LEU A 431 -13.10 25.88 -4.03
CA LEU A 431 -12.89 25.55 -2.61
C LEU A 431 -11.78 24.51 -2.39
N GLY A 432 -11.18 24.00 -3.46
CA GLY A 432 -10.32 22.82 -3.42
C GLY A 432 -11.13 21.55 -3.18
N GLN A 433 -10.43 20.48 -2.81
CA GLN A 433 -11.01 19.17 -2.60
C GLN A 433 -10.41 18.54 -1.35
N ASP A 434 -11.26 17.92 -0.53
CA ASP A 434 -10.85 17.03 0.56
C ASP A 434 -11.22 15.61 0.17
N TRP A 435 -10.22 14.74 0.03
CA TRP A 435 -10.42 13.34 -0.34
C TRP A 435 -10.50 12.41 0.87
N SER A 436 -10.45 12.94 2.09
CA SER A 436 -10.54 12.27 3.40
C SER A 436 -9.42 11.27 3.75
N GLN A 437 -8.45 11.07 2.85
CA GLN A 437 -7.46 10.00 2.96
C GLN A 437 -6.31 10.42 3.90
N PRO A 438 -5.94 9.58 4.89
CA PRO A 438 -4.75 9.86 5.70
C PRO A 438 -3.49 9.67 4.83
N PRO A 439 -2.60 10.66 4.73
CA PRO A 439 -1.35 10.50 3.99
C PRO A 439 -0.34 9.67 4.79
N TRP A 440 0.65 9.10 4.09
CA TRP A 440 1.81 8.49 4.75
C TRP A 440 2.56 9.50 5.61
N ARG A 441 3.14 9.02 6.72
CA ARG A 441 4.22 9.71 7.43
C ARG A 441 5.52 9.50 6.65
N PRO A 442 6.06 10.53 5.96
CA PRO A 442 7.20 10.32 5.07
C PRO A 442 8.44 9.80 5.83
N ASP A 443 8.66 10.35 7.01
CA ASP A 443 9.75 9.96 7.91
C ASP A 443 9.61 8.49 8.36
N LEU A 444 8.43 8.09 8.86
CA LEU A 444 8.22 6.73 9.36
C LEU A 444 8.15 5.69 8.24
N LEU A 445 7.70 6.06 7.04
CA LEU A 445 7.73 5.17 5.88
C LEU A 445 9.17 4.86 5.44
N GLU A 446 10.06 5.86 5.51
CA GLU A 446 11.49 5.69 5.27
C GLU A 446 12.15 4.83 6.36
N GLU A 447 11.79 5.02 7.64
CA GLU A 447 12.27 4.19 8.77
C GLU A 447 12.03 2.70 8.57
N VAL A 448 10.87 2.34 8.04
CA VAL A 448 10.50 0.94 7.80
C VAL A 448 10.96 0.43 6.44
N GLY A 449 11.85 1.14 5.74
CA GLY A 449 12.38 0.69 4.44
C GLY A 449 11.33 0.62 3.35
N TYR A 450 10.32 1.51 3.40
CA TYR A 450 9.20 1.58 2.47
C TYR A 450 8.45 0.24 2.29
N GLN A 451 8.52 -0.66 3.28
CA GLN A 451 7.93 -2.01 3.17
C GLN A 451 6.43 -2.02 2.84
N PRO A 452 5.58 -1.13 3.41
CA PRO A 452 4.17 -1.07 3.01
C PRO A 452 3.92 -0.47 1.62
N PHE A 453 4.89 0.24 1.05
CA PHE A 453 4.81 0.82 -0.29
C PHE A 453 5.23 -0.18 -1.37
N ARG A 454 6.12 -1.13 -1.03
CA ARG A 454 6.53 -2.26 -1.87
C ARG A 454 5.37 -3.22 -2.10
#